data_AF-A0A845YQJ2-F1
#
_entry.id   AF-A0A845YQJ2-F1
#
_cell.length_a   1.000
_cell.length_b   1.000
_cell.length_c   1.000
_cell.angle_alpha   90.00
_cell.angle_beta   90.00
_cell.angle_gamma   90.00
#
_symmetry.space_group_name_H-M   'P 1'
#
loop_
_entity.id
_entity.type
_entity.pdbx_description
1 polymer ?
#
loop_
_entity_poly.entity_id
_entity_poly.type
_entity_poly.pdbx_seq_one_letter_code
_entity_poly.pdbx_strand_id
1 'polypeptide(L)'
;MKEIPDSLAELTTLTHLYLRSNQIKEIPENLERLKHLKQLDVRQNLLPIASEILGPPTGHKDLGPVSEIFNYCRQLRSGDVKPLNE
;
A
#
# COMPACT_ATOMS: atom_id res chain seq x y z
N MET A 1 0.15 7.83 -15.17
CA MET A 1 -0.04 8.51 -13.87
C MET A 1 -1.40 8.11 -13.36
N LYS A 2 -1.46 7.28 -12.31
CA LYS A 2 -2.64 7.10 -11.48
C LYS A 2 -2.14 7.16 -10.05
N GLU A 3 -2.02 8.38 -9.56
CA GLU A 3 -1.78 8.66 -8.15
C GLU A 3 -3.06 8.35 -7.37
N ILE A 4 -2.92 7.95 -6.11
CA ILE A 4 -4.06 7.81 -5.22
C ILE A 4 -4.44 9.23 -4.78
N PRO A 5 -5.68 9.69 -5.01
CA PRO A 5 -6.05 11.06 -4.65
C PRO A 5 -6.03 11.27 -3.14
N ASP A 6 -5.55 12.44 -2.72
CA ASP A 6 -5.45 12.79 -1.30
C ASP A 6 -6.79 12.74 -0.56
N SER A 7 -7.89 13.02 -1.29
CA SER A 7 -9.25 12.93 -0.74
C SER A 7 -9.62 11.52 -0.28
N LEU A 8 -8.92 10.47 -0.73
CA LEU A 8 -9.15 9.12 -0.24
C LEU A 8 -8.78 8.98 1.24
N ALA A 9 -7.79 9.75 1.72
CA ALA A 9 -7.38 9.77 3.12
C ALA A 9 -8.45 10.32 4.07
N GLU A 10 -9.46 11.04 3.54
CA GLU A 10 -10.56 11.60 4.32
C GLU A 10 -11.65 10.57 4.64
N LEU A 11 -11.62 9.40 3.98
CA LEU A 11 -12.53 8.28 4.26
C LEU A 11 -12.09 7.53 5.52
N THR A 12 -12.03 8.21 6.66
CA THR A 12 -11.45 7.69 7.92
C THR A 12 -12.09 6.39 8.42
N THR A 13 -13.32 6.08 8.02
CA THR A 13 -14.05 4.84 8.35
C THR A 13 -13.81 3.69 7.36
N LEU A 14 -13.02 3.91 6.29
CA LEU A 14 -12.74 2.91 5.27
C LEU A 14 -12.02 1.71 5.89
N THR A 15 -12.56 0.52 5.65
CA THR A 15 -12.03 -0.73 6.21
C THR A 15 -11.32 -1.59 5.17
N HIS A 16 -11.66 -1.44 3.88
CA HIS A 16 -11.10 -2.23 2.79
C HIS A 16 -10.82 -1.30 1.60
N LEU A 17 -9.61 -1.41 1.04
CA LEU A 17 -9.19 -0.65 -0.13
C LEU A 17 -8.51 -1.59 -1.13
N TYR A 18 -9.14 -1.78 -2.28
CA TYR A 18 -8.63 -2.64 -3.35
C TYR A 18 -8.24 -1.80 -4.56
N LEU A 19 -6.93 -1.73 -4.82
CA LEU A 19 -6.29 -0.98 -5.89
C LEU A 19 -5.42 -1.88 -6.78
N ARG A 20 -5.65 -3.20 -6.72
CA ARG A 20 -4.93 -4.20 -7.51
C ARG A 20 -4.98 -3.88 -9.01
N SER A 21 -3.90 -4.19 -9.72
CA SER A 21 -3.80 -4.06 -11.18
C SER A 21 -3.99 -2.62 -11.69
N ASN A 22 -3.39 -1.66 -10.98
CA ASN A 22 -3.30 -0.27 -11.43
C ASN A 22 -1.84 0.10 -11.78
N GLN A 23 -1.57 1.38 -11.98
CA GLN A 23 -0.24 1.92 -12.29
C GLN A 23 0.27 2.84 -11.18
N ILE A 24 -0.07 2.51 -9.93
CA ILE A 24 0.30 3.29 -8.75
C ILE A 24 1.79 3.09 -8.50
N LYS A 25 2.53 4.18 -8.33
CA LYS A 25 3.99 4.15 -8.09
C LYS A 25 4.36 4.40 -6.64
N GLU A 26 3.47 5.02 -5.88
CA GLU A 26 3.67 5.36 -4.48
C GLU A 26 2.34 5.35 -3.71
N ILE A 27 2.43 5.08 -2.42
CA ILE A 27 1.33 5.21 -1.47
C ILE A 27 1.57 6.53 -0.72
N PRO A 28 0.69 7.54 -0.88
CA PRO A 28 0.87 8.83 -0.22
C PRO A 28 0.75 8.69 1.31
N GLU A 29 1.49 9.53 2.03
CA GLU A 29 1.60 9.48 3.50
C GLU A 29 0.26 9.71 4.20
N ASN A 30 -0.63 10.48 3.58
CA ASN A 30 -1.95 10.76 4.12
C ASN A 30 -2.84 9.52 4.23
N LEU A 31 -2.61 8.44 3.47
CA LEU A 31 -3.37 7.19 3.63
C LEU A 31 -3.13 6.51 4.97
N GLU A 32 -2.06 6.86 5.69
CA GLU A 32 -1.86 6.42 7.07
C GLU A 32 -2.95 6.97 8.02
N ARG A 33 -3.72 7.99 7.60
CA ARG A 33 -4.89 8.50 8.34
C ARG A 33 -6.07 7.52 8.35
N LEU A 34 -6.08 6.51 7.48
CA LEU A 34 -7.12 5.49 7.43
C LEU A 34 -6.97 4.48 8.58
N LYS A 35 -7.18 4.93 9.81
CA LYS A 35 -6.95 4.17 11.05
C LYS A 35 -7.82 2.91 11.17
N HIS A 36 -8.91 2.83 10.41
CA HIS A 36 -9.80 1.67 10.38
C HIS A 36 -9.52 0.72 9.21
N LEU A 37 -8.52 0.99 8.37
CA LEU A 37 -8.19 0.16 7.22
C LEU A 37 -7.61 -1.17 7.68
N LYS A 38 -8.32 -2.26 7.33
CA LYS A 38 -7.96 -3.64 7.67
C LYS A 38 -7.34 -4.38 6.50
N GLN A 39 -7.76 -4.06 5.28
CA GLN A 39 -7.25 -4.70 4.07
C GLN A 39 -6.87 -3.65 3.03
N LEU A 40 -5.65 -3.78 2.51
CA LEU A 40 -5.11 -2.94 1.45
C LEU A 40 -4.51 -3.84 0.38
N ASP A 41 -5.12 -3.87 -0.81
CA ASP A 41 -4.57 -4.60 -1.95
C ASP A 41 -4.00 -3.62 -2.97
N VAL A 42 -2.69 -3.53 -3.03
CA VAL A 42 -1.96 -2.74 -4.01
C VAL A 42 -1.10 -3.62 -4.92
N ARG A 43 -1.36 -4.94 -4.95
CA ARG A 43 -0.60 -5.87 -5.79
C ARG A 43 -0.77 -5.53 -7.28
N GLN A 44 0.18 -5.96 -8.10
CA GLN A 44 0.18 -5.68 -9.55
C GLN A 44 0.11 -4.17 -9.84
N ASN A 45 0.82 -3.36 -9.05
CA ASN A 45 1.11 -1.95 -9.31
C ASN A 45 2.60 -1.76 -9.60
N LEU A 46 3.04 -0.52 -9.77
CA LEU A 46 4.43 -0.12 -9.97
C LEU A 46 5.12 0.24 -8.65
N LEU A 47 4.60 -0.26 -7.53
CA LEU A 47 5.16 -0.04 -6.20
C LEU A 47 6.40 -0.93 -6.01
N PRO A 48 7.49 -0.38 -5.44
CA PRO A 48 8.70 -1.15 -5.15
C PRO A 48 8.58 -2.00 -3.88
N ILE A 49 7.44 -2.67 -3.69
CA ILE A 49 7.13 -3.45 -2.48
C ILE A 49 7.10 -4.92 -2.84
N ALA A 50 7.86 -5.74 -2.12
CA ALA A 50 7.93 -7.17 -2.35
C ALA A 50 6.65 -7.92 -1.95
N SER A 51 6.44 -9.09 -2.53
CA SER A 51 5.30 -9.97 -2.21
C SER A 51 5.32 -10.48 -0.76
N GLU A 52 6.47 -10.47 -0.09
CA GLU A 52 6.58 -10.80 1.33
C GLU A 52 5.81 -9.81 2.22
N ILE A 53 5.75 -8.54 1.80
CA ILE A 53 5.04 -7.47 2.51
C ILE A 53 3.60 -7.35 2.04
N LEU A 54 3.34 -7.52 0.73
CA LEU A 54 1.99 -7.44 0.16
C LEU A 54 1.17 -8.73 0.36
N GLY A 55 1.82 -9.83 0.71
CA GLY A 55 1.23 -11.17 0.67
C GLY A 55 1.24 -11.79 -0.74
N PRO A 56 1.01 -13.12 -0.84
CA PRO A 56 0.96 -13.81 -2.13
C PRO A 56 -0.13 -13.23 -3.04
N PRO A 57 -0.04 -13.42 -4.37
CA PRO A 57 -1.05 -12.92 -5.32
C PRO A 57 -2.39 -13.69 -5.28
N THR A 58 -2.62 -14.52 -4.27
CA THR A 58 -3.82 -15.34 -4.05
C THR A 58 -4.85 -14.61 -3.20
N GLY A 59 -6.08 -14.44 -3.71
CA GLY A 59 -7.23 -13.92 -2.94
C GLY A 59 -7.03 -12.57 -2.22
N HIS A 60 -8.04 -12.10 -1.50
CA HIS A 60 -7.92 -10.92 -0.60
C HIS A 60 -7.69 -11.31 0.87
N LYS A 61 -7.76 -12.61 1.19
CA LYS A 61 -7.57 -13.13 2.54
C LYS A 61 -6.10 -13.24 2.95
N ASP A 62 -5.21 -13.33 1.97
CA ASP A 62 -3.78 -13.53 2.18
C ASP A 62 -2.98 -12.23 2.03
N LEU A 63 -3.66 -11.07 2.07
CA LEU A 63 -2.99 -9.78 2.00
C LEU A 63 -2.11 -9.57 3.23
N GLY A 64 -0.94 -8.98 3.01
CA GLY A 64 -0.05 -8.60 4.10
C GLY A 64 -0.68 -7.53 5.01
N PRO A 65 -0.20 -7.40 6.25
CA PRO A 65 -0.74 -6.44 7.20
C PRO A 65 -0.61 -5.00 6.68
N VAL A 66 -1.69 -4.22 6.78
CA VAL A 66 -1.70 -2.80 6.35
C VAL A 66 -0.58 -2.00 7.02
N SER A 67 -0.27 -2.31 8.29
CA SER A 67 0.81 -1.70 9.05
C SER A 67 2.19 -1.96 8.45
N GLU A 68 2.46 -3.17 7.95
CA GLU A 68 3.73 -3.53 7.31
C GLU A 68 3.90 -2.78 5.99
N ILE A 69 2.82 -2.69 5.20
CA ILE A 69 2.81 -1.95 3.95
C ILE A 69 3.15 -0.48 4.19
N PHE A 70 2.49 0.18 5.15
CA PHE A 70 2.77 1.57 5.47
C PHE A 70 4.17 1.77 6.08
N ASN A 71 4.61 0.86 6.95
CA ASN A 71 5.96 0.90 7.53
C ASN A 71 7.03 0.85 6.43
N TYR A 72 6.91 -0.09 5.49
CA TYR A 72 7.84 -0.18 4.37
C TYR A 72 7.81 1.08 3.49
N CYS A 73 6.63 1.60 3.17
CA CYS A 73 6.52 2.86 2.42
C CYS A 73 7.20 4.03 3.14
N ARG A 74 7.11 4.10 4.47
CA ARG A 74 7.79 5.12 5.28
C ARG A 74 9.30 4.96 5.23
N GLN A 75 9.80 3.74 5.42
CA GLN A 75 11.23 3.43 5.37
C GLN A 75 11.83 3.72 3.98
N LEU A 76 11.06 3.46 2.92
CA LEU A 76 11.49 3.74 1.55
C LEU A 76 11.66 5.25 1.33
N ARG A 77 10.77 6.08 1.91
CA ARG A 77 10.85 7.55 1.84
C ARG A 77 11.99 8.12 2.68
N SER A 78 12.30 7.53 3.84
CA SER A 78 13.44 7.95 4.67
C SER A 78 14.80 7.51 4.11
N GLY A 79 14.81 6.62 3.11
CA GLY A 79 16.04 6.05 2.54
C GLY A 79 16.64 4.92 3.38
N ASP A 80 15.91 4.43 4.38
CA ASP A 80 16.36 3.37 5.31
C ASP A 80 16.31 1.98 4.68
N VAL A 81 15.51 1.80 3.62
CA VAL A 81 15.43 0.56 2.85
C VAL A 81 15.61 0.85 1.37
N LYS A 82 16.34 -0.03 0.69
CA LYS A 82 16.42 -0.02 -0.77
C LYS A 82 15.14 -0.63 -1.35
N PRO A 83 14.67 -0.14 -2.52
CA PRO A 83 13.70 -0.87 -3.32
C PRO A 83 14.16 -2.31 -3.47
N LEU A 84 13.34 -3.30 -3.11
CA LEU A 84 13.68 -4.73 -3.29
C LEU A 84 13.69 -5.15 -4.77
N ASN A 85 13.61 -4.18 -5.68
CA ASN A 85 13.47 -4.34 -7.12
C ASN A 85 14.78 -4.00 -7.87
N GLU A 86 15.90 -3.81 -7.16
CA GLU A 86 17.24 -3.61 -7.74
C GLU A 86 18.01 -4.92 -7.93
#